data_AF-A0AAU3KZA8-F1
#
_entry.id   AF-A0AAU3KZA8-F1
#
_cell.length_a   1.000
_cell.length_b   1.000
_cell.length_c   1.000
_cell.angle_alpha   90.00
_cell.angle_beta   90.00
_cell.angle_gamma   90.00
#
_symmetry.space_group_name_H-M   'P 1'
#
loop_
_entity.id
_entity.type
_entity.pdbx_description
1 polymer ?
#
loop_
_entity_poly.entity_id
_entity_poly.type
_entity_poly.pdbx_seq_one_letter_code
_entity_poly.pdbx_strand_id
1 'polypeptide(L)'
;MKQSDSMVNVDNEVDTPEGGVAEQQLNVKIPRTTATSAKRLARRHGMQLNVWITKLINDAVAAEAEEMAAQFDDEQQKAMAEYAEMQAYLKEMSEVAKAKAAKAEQSDTANT
;
A
#
# COMPACT_ATOMS: atom_id res chain seq x y z
N MET A 1 -23.87 43.33 8.71
CA MET A 1 -22.81 42.47 8.15
C MET A 1 -21.84 42.11 9.27
N LYS A 2 -21.88 40.86 9.74
CA LYS A 2 -20.84 40.27 10.58
C LYS A 2 -20.62 38.86 10.03
N GLN A 3 -19.46 38.63 9.42
CA GLN A 3 -19.02 37.32 8.96
C GLN A 3 -18.61 36.53 10.20
N SER A 4 -19.29 35.43 10.47
CA SER A 4 -18.86 34.45 11.47
C SER A 4 -18.14 33.34 10.72
N ASP A 5 -16.82 33.39 10.72
CA ASP A 5 -15.98 32.26 10.31
C ASP A 5 -16.21 31.11 11.29
N SER A 6 -16.91 30.09 10.82
CA SER A 6 -17.06 28.82 11.50
C SER A 6 -15.80 27.99 11.22
N MET A 7 -14.79 28.12 12.07
CA MET A 7 -13.69 27.16 12.13
C MET A 7 -14.26 25.80 12.56
N VAL A 8 -14.26 24.84 11.64
CA VAL A 8 -14.52 23.43 11.93
C VAL A 8 -13.29 22.90 12.67
N ASN A 9 -13.36 22.82 13.99
CA ASN A 9 -12.43 21.98 14.75
C ASN A 9 -12.80 20.53 14.45
N VAL A 10 -12.04 19.90 13.55
CA VAL A 10 -12.06 18.45 13.39
C VAL A 10 -11.24 17.90 14.56
N ASP A 11 -11.90 17.76 15.71
CA ASP A 11 -11.43 16.93 16.81
C ASP A 11 -11.45 15.49 16.31
N ASN A 12 -10.37 15.10 15.63
CA ASN A 12 -10.13 13.74 15.21
C ASN A 12 -9.62 12.96 16.44
N GLU A 13 -10.51 12.76 17.41
CA GLU A 13 -10.31 11.78 18.47
C GLU A 13 -10.28 10.40 17.80
N VAL A 14 -9.10 10.00 17.36
CA VAL A 14 -8.81 8.58 17.13
C VAL A 14 -8.71 7.96 18.50
N ASP A 15 -9.89 7.61 19.03
CA ASP A 15 -10.06 6.78 20.20
C ASP A 15 -9.33 5.46 19.91
N THR A 16 -8.07 5.40 20.32
CA THR A 16 -7.24 4.21 20.22
C THR A 16 -7.60 3.39 21.43
N PRO A 17 -8.42 2.32 21.30
CA PRO A 17 -8.79 1.53 22.46
C PRO A 17 -7.51 0.96 23.07
N GLU A 18 -7.28 1.31 24.32
CA GLU A 18 -6.19 0.82 25.16
C GLU A 18 -6.09 -0.71 25.06
N GLY A 19 -4.95 -1.20 24.55
CA GLY A 19 -4.31 -2.44 25.01
C GLY A 19 -5.06 -3.78 24.92
N GLY A 20 -6.21 -3.86 24.27
CA GLY A 20 -6.96 -5.10 24.07
C GLY A 20 -7.12 -5.40 22.59
N VAL A 21 -6.61 -6.55 22.12
CA VAL A 21 -6.99 -7.06 20.80
C VAL A 21 -8.50 -7.28 20.85
N ALA A 22 -9.27 -6.43 20.16
CA ALA A 22 -10.71 -6.59 20.12
C ALA A 22 -11.02 -8.02 19.65
N GLU A 23 -11.71 -8.81 20.47
CA GLU A 23 -12.13 -10.16 20.10
C GLU A 23 -13.14 -10.07 18.96
N GLN A 24 -12.65 -10.15 17.73
CA GLN A 24 -13.48 -10.17 16.54
C GLN A 24 -14.12 -11.55 16.41
N GLN A 25 -15.45 -11.61 16.50
CA GLN A 25 -16.21 -12.85 16.34
C GLN A 25 -16.79 -12.92 14.92
N LEU A 26 -16.51 -14.03 14.22
CA LEU A 26 -17.07 -14.32 12.90
C LEU A 26 -18.27 -15.25 13.03
N ASN A 27 -19.47 -14.73 12.74
CA ASN A 27 -20.71 -15.49 12.76
C ASN A 27 -21.18 -15.80 11.34
N VAL A 28 -21.20 -17.09 10.97
CA VAL A 28 -21.58 -17.53 9.62
C VAL A 28 -22.66 -18.61 9.71
N LYS A 29 -23.72 -18.48 8.89
CA LYS A 29 -24.73 -19.52 8.72
C LYS A 29 -24.33 -20.43 7.56
N ILE A 30 -24.21 -21.73 7.83
CA ILE A 30 -23.88 -22.73 6.82
C ILE A 30 -24.88 -23.89 6.84
N PRO A 31 -25.08 -24.58 5.70
CA PRO A 31 -25.90 -25.78 5.65
C PRO A 31 -25.40 -26.86 6.62
N ARG A 32 -26.34 -27.63 7.19
CA ARG A 32 -26.02 -28.70 8.17
C ARG A 32 -25.06 -29.75 7.61
N THR A 33 -25.21 -30.09 6.33
CA THR A 33 -24.33 -31.04 5.63
C THR A 33 -22.89 -30.52 5.61
N THR A 34 -22.69 -29.27 5.22
CA THR A 34 -21.39 -28.57 5.22
C THR A 34 -20.78 -28.52 6.62
N ALA A 35 -21.55 -28.12 7.64
CA ALA A 35 -21.08 -28.10 9.03
C ALA A 35 -20.61 -29.47 9.52
N THR A 36 -21.35 -30.53 9.16
CA THR A 36 -21.02 -31.90 9.55
C THR A 36 -19.73 -32.37 8.88
N SER A 37 -19.57 -32.10 7.58
CA SER A 37 -18.36 -32.44 6.83
C SER A 37 -17.13 -31.67 7.34
N ALA A 38 -17.26 -30.35 7.56
CA ALA A 38 -16.19 -29.53 8.13
C ALA A 38 -15.76 -30.03 9.51
N LYS A 39 -16.72 -30.40 10.38
CA LYS A 39 -16.42 -30.97 11.70
C LYS A 39 -15.67 -32.31 11.61
N ARG A 40 -16.00 -33.16 10.64
CA ARG A 40 -15.28 -34.43 10.40
C ARG A 40 -13.85 -34.17 9.93
N LEU A 41 -13.66 -33.21 9.01
CA LEU A 41 -12.34 -32.83 8.52
C LEU A 41 -11.47 -32.26 9.64
N ALA A 42 -11.99 -31.31 10.42
CA ALA A 42 -11.27 -30.75 11.58
C ALA A 42 -10.78 -31.85 12.54
N ARG A 43 -11.65 -32.84 12.84
CA ARG A 43 -11.28 -34.00 13.67
C ARG A 43 -10.18 -34.85 13.05
N ARG A 44 -10.18 -35.04 11.73
CA ARG A 44 -9.12 -35.79 11.02
C ARG A 44 -7.76 -35.11 11.17
N HIS A 45 -7.74 -33.79 11.30
CA HIS A 45 -6.55 -32.99 11.58
C HIS A 45 -6.25 -32.83 13.08
N GLY A 46 -7.00 -33.49 13.97
CA GLY A 46 -6.80 -33.38 15.42
C GLY A 46 -7.19 -32.03 16.02
N MET A 47 -7.99 -31.22 15.31
CA MET A 47 -8.33 -29.85 15.70
C MET A 47 -9.82 -29.69 16.01
N GLN A 48 -10.14 -28.66 16.80
CA GLN A 48 -11.52 -28.18 16.95
C GLN A 48 -11.96 -27.46 15.68
N LEU A 49 -13.28 -27.48 15.39
CA LEU A 49 -13.83 -26.91 14.16
C LEU A 49 -13.47 -25.43 13.99
N ASN A 50 -13.65 -24.62 15.03
CA ASN A 50 -13.38 -23.17 14.97
C ASN A 50 -11.89 -22.92 14.73
N VAL A 51 -11.01 -23.60 15.46
CA VAL A 51 -9.55 -23.49 15.28
C VAL A 51 -9.13 -23.87 13.87
N TRP A 52 -9.71 -24.95 13.33
CA TRP A 52 -9.42 -25.40 11.97
C TRP A 52 -9.90 -24.41 10.91
N ILE A 53 -11.12 -23.85 11.06
CA ILE A 53 -11.64 -22.83 10.15
C ILE A 53 -10.80 -21.54 10.22
N THR A 54 -10.48 -21.06 11.42
CA THR A 54 -9.63 -19.89 11.61
C THR A 54 -8.26 -20.08 10.96
N LYS A 55 -7.67 -21.28 11.09
CA LYS A 55 -6.42 -21.61 10.39
C LYS A 55 -6.58 -21.49 8.88
N LEU A 56 -7.61 -22.10 8.30
CA LEU A 56 -7.84 -22.04 6.85
C LEU A 56 -8.02 -20.61 6.34
N ILE A 57 -8.74 -19.77 7.10
CA ILE A 57 -8.92 -18.36 6.75
C ILE A 57 -7.58 -17.62 6.82
N ASN A 58 -6.81 -17.82 7.89
CA ASN A 58 -5.50 -17.18 8.04
C ASN A 58 -4.53 -17.59 6.92
N ASP A 59 -4.47 -18.89 6.60
CA ASP A 59 -3.60 -19.39 5.53
C ASP A 59 -4.00 -18.77 4.17
N ALA A 60 -5.30 -18.62 3.90
CA ALA A 60 -5.79 -18.00 2.68
C ALA A 60 -5.50 -16.49 2.62
N VAL A 61 -5.72 -15.77 3.72
CA VAL A 61 -5.43 -14.33 3.80
C VAL A 61 -3.93 -14.05 3.73
N ALA A 62 -3.10 -14.91 4.33
CA ALA A 62 -1.65 -14.80 4.24
C ALA A 62 -1.17 -14.95 2.79
N ALA A 63 -1.69 -15.95 2.06
CA ALA A 63 -1.37 -16.12 0.65
C ALA A 63 -1.76 -14.89 -0.20
N GLU A 64 -2.98 -14.36 0.01
CA GLU A 64 -3.43 -13.13 -0.68
C GLU A 64 -2.54 -11.92 -0.34
N ALA A 65 -2.13 -11.79 0.93
CA ALA A 65 -1.25 -10.71 1.37
C ALA A 65 0.15 -10.81 0.74
N GLU A 66 0.69 -12.02 0.60
CA GLU A 66 1.96 -12.26 -0.09
C GLU A 66 1.86 -11.91 -1.58
N GLU A 67 0.76 -12.25 -2.24
CA GLU A 67 0.52 -11.90 -3.64
C GLU A 67 0.39 -10.38 -3.83
N MET A 68 -0.35 -9.69 -2.95
CA MET A 68 -0.43 -8.23 -2.98
C MET A 68 0.92 -7.56 -2.71
N ALA A 69 1.70 -8.06 -1.75
CA ALA A 69 3.02 -7.53 -1.46
C ALA A 69 3.96 -7.62 -2.67
N ALA A 70 3.92 -8.76 -3.38
CA ALA A 70 4.70 -8.95 -4.61
C ALA A 70 4.29 -7.96 -5.72
N GLN A 71 2.99 -7.63 -5.83
CA GLN A 71 2.51 -6.63 -6.78
C GLN A 71 3.01 -5.22 -6.41
N PHE A 72 2.96 -4.86 -5.12
CA PHE A 72 3.48 -3.57 -4.66
C PHE A 72 4.99 -3.42 -4.88
N ASP A 73 5.77 -4.48 -4.64
CA ASP A 73 7.21 -4.46 -4.86
C ASP A 73 7.56 -4.27 -6.34
N ASP A 74 6.82 -4.93 -7.25
CA ASP A 74 6.99 -4.78 -8.71
C ASP A 74 6.61 -3.36 -9.17
N GLU A 75 5.51 -2.81 -8.67
CA GLU A 75 5.10 -1.43 -8.95
C GLU A 75 6.10 -0.40 -8.43
N GLN A 76 6.64 -0.61 -7.22
CA GLN A 76 7.68 0.27 -6.67
C GLN A 76 8.96 0.21 -7.51
N GLN A 77 9.39 -0.97 -7.94
CA GLN A 77 10.56 -1.11 -8.80
C GLN A 77 10.37 -0.41 -10.15
N LYS A 78 9.19 -0.56 -10.77
CA LYS A 78 8.83 0.14 -12.00
C LYS A 78 8.83 1.65 -11.81
N ALA A 79 8.20 2.14 -10.75
CA ALA A 79 8.20 3.56 -10.43
C ALA A 79 9.63 4.09 -10.23
N MET A 80 10.48 3.38 -9.48
CA MET A 80 11.88 3.77 -9.30
C MET A 80 12.66 3.81 -10.61
N ALA A 81 12.42 2.87 -11.52
CA ALA A 81 13.03 2.87 -12.85
C ALA A 81 12.58 4.08 -13.68
N GLU A 82 11.27 4.36 -13.73
CA GLU A 82 10.72 5.52 -14.44
C GLU A 82 11.26 6.85 -13.87
N TYR A 83 11.34 6.97 -12.55
CA TYR A 83 11.94 8.14 -11.91
C TYR A 83 13.44 8.30 -12.24
N ALA A 84 14.19 7.20 -12.30
CA ALA A 84 15.60 7.22 -12.67
C ALA A 84 15.80 7.67 -14.13
N GLU A 85 14.98 7.16 -15.05
CA GLU A 85 15.00 7.58 -16.46
C GLU A 85 14.64 9.07 -16.62
N MET A 86 13.61 9.54 -15.91
CA MET A 86 13.21 10.95 -15.94
C MET A 86 14.33 11.86 -15.39
N GLN A 87 15.00 11.46 -14.31
CA GLN A 87 16.14 12.23 -13.79
C GLN A 87 17.30 12.26 -14.78
N ALA A 88 17.61 11.14 -15.44
CA ALA A 88 18.66 11.09 -16.45
C ALA A 88 18.35 12.04 -17.62
N TYR A 89 17.12 12.03 -18.12
CA TYR A 89 16.67 12.92 -19.19
C TYR A 89 16.75 14.41 -18.81
N LEU A 90 16.26 14.78 -17.61
CA LEU A 90 16.35 16.16 -17.12
C LEU A 90 17.79 16.63 -16.96
N LYS A 91 18.69 15.74 -16.50
CA LYS A 91 20.11 16.03 -16.38
C LYS A 91 20.76 16.28 -17.73
N GLU A 92 20.51 15.42 -18.72
CA GLU A 92 21.03 15.58 -20.09
C GLU A 92 20.55 16.90 -20.72
N MET A 93 19.26 17.22 -20.59
CA MET A 93 18.70 18.50 -21.06
C MET A 93 19.35 19.71 -20.39
N SER A 94 19.65 19.62 -19.09
CA SER A 94 20.33 20.69 -18.36
C SER A 94 21.77 20.92 -18.83
N GLU A 95 22.49 19.84 -19.19
CA GLU A 95 23.85 19.91 -19.71
C GLU A 95 23.88 20.51 -21.12
N VAL A 96 22.91 20.14 -21.97
CA VAL A 96 22.72 20.76 -23.30
C VAL A 96 22.42 22.25 -23.18
N ALA A 97 21.58 22.65 -22.22
CA ALA A 97 21.25 24.06 -21.99
C ALA A 97 22.49 24.86 -21.53
N LYS A 98 23.28 24.32 -20.60
CA LYS A 98 24.54 24.94 -20.15
C LYS A 98 25.57 25.06 -21.29
N ALA A 99 25.69 24.01 -22.11
CA ALA A 99 26.59 24.03 -23.26
C ALA A 99 26.18 25.07 -24.31
N LYS A 100 24.89 25.30 -24.52
CA LYS A 100 24.39 26.39 -25.38
C LYS A 100 24.67 27.76 -24.78
N ALA A 101 24.45 27.96 -23.49
CA ALA A 101 24.73 29.23 -22.81
C ALA A 101 26.22 29.59 -22.87
N ALA A 102 27.11 28.63 -22.58
CA ALA A 102 28.56 28.84 -22.64
C ALA A 102 29.07 29.19 -24.05
N LYS A 103 28.47 28.61 -25.10
CA LYS A 103 28.80 28.97 -26.50
C LYS A 103 28.33 30.38 -26.87
N ALA A 104 27.21 30.84 -26.32
CA ALA A 104 26.74 32.20 -26.55
C ALA A 104 27.67 33.25 -25.92
N GLU A 105 28.13 33.01 -24.68
CA GLU A 105 29.08 33.90 -23.99
C GLU A 105 30.46 33.97 -24.68
N GLN A 106 30.93 32.86 -25.26
CA GLN A 106 32.17 32.82 -26.04
C GLN A 106 32.06 33.57 -27.38
N SER A 107 30.87 33.63 -27.98
CA SER A 107 30.66 34.41 -29.21
C SER A 107 30.59 35.92 -28.98
N ASP A 108 30.10 36.37 -27.82
CA ASP A 108 30.04 37.79 -27.46
C ASP A 108 31.42 38.35 -27.07
N THR A 109 32.26 37.54 -26.40
CA THR A 109 33.63 37.94 -26.05
C THR A 109 34.60 37.96 -27.23
N ALA A 110 34.27 37.33 -28.36
CA ALA A 110 35.09 37.34 -29.57
C ALA A 110 34.81 38.56 -30.49
N ASN A 111 33.79 39.36 -30.20
CA ASN A 111 33.34 40.47 -31.06
C ASN A 111 33.57 41.86 -30.43
N THR A 112 34.47 41.95 -29.44
CA THR A 112 34.94 43.21 -28.80
C THR A 112 36.43 43.38 -29.01
#